data_AF-A0A0V8D107-F1
#
_entry.id   AF-A0A0V8D107-F1
#
_cell.length_a   1.000
_cell.length_b   1.000
_cell.length_c   1.000
_cell.angle_alpha   90.00
_cell.angle_beta   90.00
_cell.angle_gamma   90.00
#
_symmetry.space_group_name_H-M   'P 1'
#
loop_
_entity.id
_entity.type
_entity.pdbx_description
1 polymer ?
#
loop_
_entity_poly.entity_id
_entity_poly.type
_entity_poly.pdbx_seq_one_letter_code
_entity_poly.pdbx_strand_id
1 'polypeptide(L)'
;MALITFMVSKGVETIKKFTSIAGVAVLSLNVILILVAVLVLVVNGHPATPINLAAFTSSPNPTFDGSIVAFIAFLVFAIFAYGGVESIAGLVDQTHEPEKNFPRGIITSALIIAVGYAVAILSVGFFVDYSQWIPAIKDGSMNLGTVPYMLLQNLGEAVGHALGLSTSGADMLGGIFARYIGLSMLLAYMGALFTLTYSPIKQLITGTPEKLWPGKLGKLDEEGMPKFAMWIQFAIVTLIIVLNFLTSQGGASQFFLILTYMANVSMTLPYLFIVIAFWYFKKNKNIVKPIEFFKSNFVVNFLTILVLVVVGGANFFTIIQPIVNYVQLPAVDQTGKALSEMLTSFISMIGGPLIFGVVAYFMMRNYRKKNNL
;
A
#
# COMPACT_ATOMS: atom_id res chain seq x y z
N MET A 1 -0.12 10.52 -15.82
CA MET A 1 -1.48 10.61 -15.23
C MET A 1 -2.57 10.99 -16.23
N ALA A 2 -2.44 12.07 -17.02
CA ALA A 2 -3.46 12.44 -18.01
C ALA A 2 -3.77 11.31 -19.02
N LEU A 3 -2.73 10.70 -19.59
CA LEU A 3 -2.87 9.54 -20.48
C LEU A 3 -3.61 8.38 -19.81
N ILE A 4 -3.28 8.06 -18.56
CA ILE A 4 -3.94 6.99 -17.80
C ILE A 4 -5.42 7.33 -17.59
N THR A 5 -5.72 8.56 -17.18
CA THR A 5 -7.10 9.03 -16.97
C THR A 5 -7.91 8.94 -18.26
N PHE A 6 -7.33 9.34 -19.39
CA PHE A 6 -7.94 9.21 -20.70
C PHE A 6 -8.17 7.74 -21.08
N MET A 7 -7.18 6.86 -20.89
CA MET A 7 -7.29 5.45 -21.24
C MET A 7 -8.31 4.72 -20.36
N VAL A 8 -8.29 4.96 -19.04
CA VAL A 8 -9.27 4.45 -18.09
C VAL A 8 -10.67 4.96 -18.42
N SER A 9 -10.79 6.19 -18.93
CA SER A 9 -12.09 6.74 -19.32
C SER A 9 -12.74 6.00 -20.50
N LYS A 10 -12.01 5.19 -21.28
CA LYS A 10 -12.57 4.36 -22.37
C LYS A 10 -13.19 3.05 -21.89
N GLY A 11 -13.47 2.93 -20.59
CA GLY A 11 -14.18 1.80 -20.02
C GLY A 11 -13.30 0.71 -19.40
N VAL A 12 -13.99 -0.23 -18.75
CA VAL A 12 -13.41 -1.28 -17.89
C VAL A 12 -12.52 -2.26 -18.66
N GLU A 13 -12.78 -2.46 -19.96
CA GLU A 13 -11.99 -3.39 -20.78
C GLU A 13 -10.52 -2.95 -20.90
N THR A 14 -10.27 -1.64 -20.96
CA THR A 14 -8.90 -1.10 -20.94
C THR A 14 -8.24 -1.40 -19.60
N ILE A 15 -8.96 -1.23 -18.48
CA ILE A 15 -8.46 -1.53 -17.14
C ILE A 15 -8.05 -3.00 -17.04
N LYS A 16 -8.91 -3.92 -17.48
CA LYS A 16 -8.67 -5.38 -17.45
C LYS A 16 -7.38 -5.78 -18.17
N LYS A 17 -7.10 -5.20 -19.33
CA LYS A 17 -5.87 -5.52 -20.09
C LYS A 17 -4.60 -5.14 -19.32
N PHE A 18 -4.55 -3.93 -18.78
CA PHE A 18 -3.39 -3.47 -18.02
C PHE A 18 -3.25 -4.18 -16.67
N THR A 19 -4.35 -4.47 -15.99
CA THR A 19 -4.31 -5.23 -14.73
C THR A 19 -3.90 -6.68 -14.94
N SER A 20 -4.27 -7.30 -16.06
CA SER A 20 -3.79 -8.65 -16.40
C SER A 20 -2.28 -8.69 -16.62
N ILE A 21 -1.72 -7.73 -17.36
CA ILE A 21 -0.27 -7.63 -17.57
C ILE A 21 0.45 -7.40 -16.25
N ALA A 22 -0.08 -6.49 -15.42
CA ALA A 22 0.43 -6.26 -14.08
C ALA A 22 0.40 -7.51 -13.21
N GLY A 23 -0.69 -8.28 -13.24
CA GLY A 23 -0.83 -9.53 -12.50
C GLY A 23 0.23 -10.57 -12.89
N VAL A 24 0.49 -10.73 -14.19
CA VAL A 24 1.57 -11.61 -14.69
C VAL A 24 2.94 -11.11 -14.23
N ALA A 25 3.21 -9.80 -14.32
CA ALA A 25 4.47 -9.22 -13.88
C ALA A 25 4.72 -9.47 -12.37
N VAL A 26 3.73 -9.19 -11.52
CA VAL A 26 3.80 -9.42 -10.06
C VAL A 26 3.96 -10.91 -9.75
N LEU A 27 3.20 -11.78 -10.40
CA LEU A 27 3.32 -13.22 -10.20
C LEU A 27 4.71 -13.72 -10.59
N SER A 28 5.19 -13.32 -11.78
CA SER A 28 6.51 -13.71 -12.27
C SER A 28 7.63 -13.26 -11.33
N LEU A 29 7.55 -12.05 -10.78
CA LEU A 29 8.53 -11.51 -9.85
C LEU A 29 8.59 -12.33 -8.57
N ASN A 30 7.42 -12.64 -7.98
CA ASN A 30 7.36 -13.41 -6.74
C ASN A 30 7.85 -14.85 -6.94
N VAL A 31 7.46 -15.49 -8.04
CA VAL A 31 7.90 -16.85 -8.38
C VAL A 31 9.41 -16.89 -8.59
N ILE A 32 9.96 -15.96 -9.37
CA ILE A 32 11.41 -15.88 -9.60
C ILE A 32 12.14 -15.64 -8.30
N LEU A 33 11.71 -14.67 -7.48
CA LEU A 33 12.37 -14.38 -6.20
C LEU A 33 12.43 -15.62 -5.31
N ILE A 34 11.30 -16.31 -5.11
CA ILE A 34 11.24 -17.45 -4.19
C ILE A 34 12.05 -18.63 -4.73
N LEU A 35 11.83 -19.02 -5.99
CA LEU A 35 12.50 -20.20 -6.56
C LEU A 35 14.01 -20.01 -6.66
N VAL A 36 14.45 -18.83 -7.08
CA VAL A 36 15.87 -18.52 -7.22
C VAL A 36 16.55 -18.38 -5.85
N ALA A 37 15.88 -17.78 -4.86
CA ALA A 37 16.40 -17.72 -3.50
C ALA A 37 16.57 -19.12 -2.89
N VAL A 38 15.61 -20.04 -3.11
CA VAL A 38 15.71 -21.43 -2.67
C VAL A 38 16.85 -22.15 -3.40
N LEU A 39 17.04 -21.90 -4.71
CA LEU A 39 18.18 -22.44 -5.45
C LEU A 39 19.51 -22.00 -4.82
N VAL A 40 19.66 -20.70 -4.52
CA VAL A 40 20.86 -20.16 -3.86
C VAL A 40 21.09 -20.82 -2.50
N LEU A 41 20.03 -21.01 -1.70
CA LEU A 41 20.12 -21.71 -0.42
C LEU A 41 20.64 -23.14 -0.57
N VAL A 42 20.10 -23.90 -1.53
CA VAL A 42 20.46 -25.30 -1.77
C VAL A 42 21.91 -25.42 -2.23
N VAL A 43 22.36 -24.52 -3.11
CA VAL A 43 23.74 -24.54 -3.63
C VAL A 43 24.75 -24.12 -2.57
N ASN A 44 24.43 -23.08 -1.78
CA ASN A 44 25.32 -22.60 -0.72
C ASN A 44 25.31 -23.52 0.52
N GLY A 45 24.27 -24.34 0.70
CA GLY A 45 24.12 -25.26 1.83
C GLY A 45 23.74 -24.58 3.15
N HIS A 46 23.76 -23.25 3.21
CA HIS A 46 23.34 -22.45 4.35
C HIS A 46 22.77 -21.10 3.88
N PRO A 47 21.89 -20.45 4.66
CA PRO A 47 21.41 -19.12 4.32
C PRO A 47 22.52 -18.08 4.52
N ALA A 48 22.46 -16.98 3.77
CA ALA A 48 23.36 -15.84 3.93
C ALA A 48 23.18 -15.16 5.30
N THR A 49 21.94 -15.00 5.75
CA THR A 49 21.63 -14.59 7.13
C THR A 49 21.28 -15.82 7.98
N PRO A 50 21.97 -16.07 9.11
CA PRO A 50 21.67 -17.19 9.99
C PRO A 50 20.23 -17.18 10.51
N ILE A 51 19.51 -18.28 10.33
CA ILE A 51 18.14 -18.45 10.84
C ILE A 51 18.23 -19.12 12.21
N ASN A 52 18.16 -18.32 13.27
CA ASN A 52 18.07 -18.78 14.66
C ASN A 52 16.75 -18.31 15.29
N LEU A 53 16.42 -18.80 16.48
CA LEU A 53 15.18 -18.41 17.19
C LEU A 53 15.09 -16.89 17.45
N ALA A 54 16.23 -16.23 17.70
CA ALA A 54 16.26 -14.78 17.90
C ALA A 54 15.94 -14.00 16.62
N ALA A 55 16.25 -14.55 15.44
CA ALA A 55 15.93 -13.92 14.14
C ALA A 55 14.42 -13.76 13.89
N PHE A 56 13.57 -14.49 14.62
CA PHE A 56 12.11 -14.36 14.54
C PHE A 56 11.54 -13.35 15.54
N THR A 57 12.33 -12.88 16.51
CA THR A 57 11.91 -11.96 17.56
C THR A 57 12.64 -10.62 17.55
N SER A 58 13.77 -10.54 16.85
CA SER A 58 14.61 -9.34 16.75
C SER A 58 14.79 -8.95 15.29
N SER A 59 14.68 -7.65 15.03
CA SER A 59 14.83 -7.09 13.68
C SER A 59 16.31 -6.90 13.35
N PRO A 60 16.79 -7.34 12.16
CA PRO A 60 18.14 -7.00 11.69
C PRO A 60 18.34 -5.49 11.47
N ASN A 61 17.24 -4.75 11.26
CA ASN A 61 17.28 -3.30 11.13
C ASN A 61 17.30 -2.65 12.54
N PRO A 62 18.38 -1.92 12.90
CA PRO A 62 18.53 -1.29 14.22
C PRO A 62 17.46 -0.24 14.54
N THR A 63 16.79 0.32 13.53
CA THR A 63 15.70 1.29 13.73
C THR A 63 14.48 0.65 14.41
N PHE A 64 14.29 -0.66 14.25
CA PHE A 64 13.12 -1.38 14.76
C PHE A 64 13.44 -2.35 15.89
N ASP A 65 14.73 -2.56 16.21
CA ASP A 65 15.13 -3.50 17.24
C ASP A 65 14.90 -2.95 18.66
N GLY A 66 14.41 -3.80 19.56
CA GLY A 66 14.22 -3.45 20.99
C GLY A 66 13.12 -2.42 21.34
N SER A 67 12.42 -1.84 20.36
CA SER A 67 11.35 -0.85 20.59
C SER A 67 9.98 -1.37 20.15
N ILE A 68 9.10 -1.66 21.12
CA ILE A 68 7.69 -2.02 20.88
C ILE A 68 6.97 -0.94 20.06
N VAL A 69 7.30 0.33 20.30
CA VAL A 69 6.71 1.46 19.56
C VAL A 69 7.13 1.43 18.10
N ALA A 70 8.41 1.19 17.80
CA ALA A 70 8.90 1.09 16.43
C ALA A 70 8.33 -0.14 15.71
N PHE A 71 8.19 -1.27 16.41
CA PHE A 71 7.54 -2.47 15.89
C PHE A 71 6.06 -2.21 15.53
N ILE A 72 5.29 -1.58 16.42
CA ILE A 72 3.88 -1.23 16.14
C ILE A 72 3.79 -0.20 15.01
N ALA A 73 4.70 0.79 14.95
CA ALA A 73 4.76 1.74 13.84
C ALA A 73 5.07 1.06 12.50
N PHE A 74 5.88 0.00 12.50
CA PHE A 74 6.15 -0.80 11.31
C PHE A 74 4.93 -1.57 10.81
N LEU A 75 4.01 -2.01 11.70
CA LEU A 75 2.80 -2.74 11.31
C LEU A 75 1.96 -1.98 10.29
N VAL A 76 2.06 -0.65 10.22
CA VAL A 76 1.35 0.16 9.25
C VAL A 76 1.80 -0.13 7.82
N PHE A 77 3.10 -0.35 7.61
CA PHE A 77 3.62 -0.77 6.31
C PHE A 77 3.11 -2.17 5.95
N ALA A 78 2.99 -3.06 6.94
CA ALA A 78 2.42 -4.38 6.73
C ALA A 78 0.93 -4.28 6.35
N ILE A 79 0.13 -3.47 7.05
CA ILE A 79 -1.29 -3.22 6.73
C ILE A 79 -1.43 -2.59 5.34
N PHE A 80 -0.57 -1.61 5.03
CA PHE A 80 -0.55 -0.94 3.72
C PHE A 80 -0.26 -1.92 2.58
N ALA A 81 0.56 -2.95 2.80
CA ALA A 81 0.83 -3.98 1.79
C ALA A 81 -0.42 -4.81 1.41
N TYR A 82 -1.46 -4.83 2.26
CA TYR A 82 -2.78 -5.39 1.95
C TYR A 82 -3.80 -4.32 1.56
N GLY A 83 -3.39 -3.05 1.60
CA GLY A 83 -4.21 -1.92 1.22
C GLY A 83 -4.68 -2.03 -0.23
N GLY A 84 -5.94 -1.66 -0.48
CA GLY A 84 -6.50 -1.56 -1.83
C GLY A 84 -7.28 -2.79 -2.27
N VAL A 85 -7.36 -3.84 -1.45
CA VAL A 85 -8.27 -4.98 -1.69
C VAL A 85 -9.74 -4.55 -1.77
N GLU A 86 -10.13 -3.50 -1.03
CA GLU A 86 -11.46 -2.88 -1.10
C GLU A 86 -11.73 -2.25 -2.47
N SER A 87 -10.69 -1.83 -3.19
CA SER A 87 -10.85 -1.27 -4.54
C SER A 87 -11.45 -2.30 -5.50
N ILE A 88 -11.38 -3.60 -5.23
CA ILE A 88 -12.04 -4.59 -6.09
C ILE A 88 -13.58 -4.56 -5.96
N ALA A 89 -14.13 -4.00 -4.88
CA ALA A 89 -15.59 -3.89 -4.68
C ALA A 89 -16.30 -3.04 -5.75
N GLY A 90 -15.57 -2.17 -6.45
CA GLY A 90 -16.13 -1.34 -7.54
C GLY A 90 -16.36 -2.14 -8.83
N LEU A 91 -15.85 -3.37 -8.86
CA LEU A 91 -15.96 -4.34 -9.94
C LEU A 91 -16.93 -5.48 -9.58
N VAL A 92 -17.62 -5.41 -8.43
CA VAL A 92 -18.56 -6.47 -8.00
C VAL A 92 -19.68 -6.68 -9.04
N ASP A 93 -20.22 -5.60 -9.61
CA ASP A 93 -21.27 -5.66 -10.63
C ASP A 93 -20.80 -6.27 -11.96
N GLN A 94 -19.48 -6.39 -12.14
CA GLN A 94 -18.83 -6.96 -13.33
C GLN A 94 -18.37 -8.41 -13.08
N THR A 95 -18.65 -8.97 -11.91
CA THR A 95 -18.22 -10.31 -11.50
C THR A 95 -19.31 -11.34 -11.80
N HIS A 96 -18.95 -12.46 -12.42
CA HIS A 96 -19.88 -13.59 -12.62
C HIS A 96 -20.21 -14.24 -11.27
N GLU A 97 -21.50 -14.43 -10.96
CA GLU A 97 -22.00 -14.93 -9.66
C GLU A 97 -21.33 -14.23 -8.46
N PRO A 98 -21.53 -12.92 -8.30
CA PRO A 98 -20.80 -12.11 -7.32
C PRO A 98 -21.00 -12.61 -5.89
N GLU A 99 -22.18 -13.15 -5.58
CA GLU A 99 -22.50 -13.65 -4.23
C GLU A 99 -21.58 -14.78 -3.74
N LYS A 100 -21.07 -15.59 -4.67
CA LYS A 100 -20.17 -16.72 -4.36
C LYS A 100 -18.72 -16.40 -4.70
N ASN A 101 -18.47 -15.86 -5.88
CA ASN A 101 -17.13 -15.73 -6.42
C ASN A 101 -16.38 -14.53 -5.84
N PHE A 102 -17.09 -13.46 -5.48
CA PHE A 102 -16.46 -12.28 -4.92
C PHE A 102 -15.87 -12.55 -3.52
N PRO A 103 -16.61 -13.10 -2.53
CA PRO A 103 -16.04 -13.44 -1.23
C PRO A 103 -14.91 -14.49 -1.33
N ARG A 104 -15.09 -15.53 -2.15
CA ARG A 104 -14.07 -16.57 -2.36
C ARG A 104 -12.78 -15.98 -2.95
N GLY A 105 -12.91 -15.08 -3.93
CA GLY A 105 -11.78 -14.40 -4.56
C GLY A 105 -11.00 -13.56 -3.56
N ILE A 106 -11.68 -12.78 -2.71
CA ILE A 106 -11.04 -11.97 -1.66
C ILE A 106 -10.29 -12.86 -0.66
N ILE A 107 -10.95 -13.88 -0.11
CA ILE A 107 -10.34 -14.74 0.93
C ILE A 107 -9.15 -15.52 0.37
N THR A 108 -9.30 -16.10 -0.82
CA THR A 108 -8.22 -16.87 -1.46
C THR A 108 -7.03 -15.97 -1.77
N SER A 109 -7.28 -14.77 -2.31
CA SER A 109 -6.24 -13.78 -2.56
C SER A 109 -5.54 -13.36 -1.27
N ALA A 110 -6.29 -13.06 -0.21
CA ALA A 110 -5.73 -12.67 1.08
C ALA A 110 -4.81 -13.74 1.67
N LEU A 111 -5.22 -15.01 1.60
CA LEU A 111 -4.39 -16.14 2.07
C LEU A 111 -3.11 -16.31 1.23
N ILE A 112 -3.23 -16.27 -0.11
CA ILE A 112 -2.09 -16.38 -1.01
C ILE A 112 -1.10 -15.24 -0.78
N ILE A 113 -1.59 -14.01 -0.65
CA ILE A 113 -0.73 -12.83 -0.41
C ILE A 113 -0.06 -12.94 0.95
N ALA A 114 -0.78 -13.32 2.01
CA ALA A 114 -0.22 -13.44 3.36
C ALA A 114 0.89 -14.49 3.45
N VAL A 115 0.64 -15.69 2.91
CA VAL A 115 1.66 -16.75 2.86
C VAL A 115 2.80 -16.36 1.92
N GLY A 116 2.48 -15.80 0.75
CA GLY A 116 3.46 -15.38 -0.24
C GLY A 116 4.43 -14.33 0.30
N TYR A 117 3.92 -13.30 1.01
CA TYR A 117 4.76 -12.31 1.67
C TYR A 117 5.64 -12.95 2.76
N ALA A 118 5.09 -13.81 3.62
CA ALA A 118 5.90 -14.46 4.66
C ALA A 118 7.03 -15.30 4.05
N VAL A 119 6.75 -16.09 3.02
CA VAL A 119 7.74 -16.92 2.32
C VAL A 119 8.76 -16.07 1.58
N ALA A 120 8.33 -15.02 0.87
CA ALA A 120 9.22 -14.13 0.15
C ALA A 120 10.16 -13.38 1.10
N ILE A 121 9.64 -12.83 2.20
CA ILE A 121 10.45 -12.13 3.22
C ILE A 121 11.47 -13.08 3.84
N LEU A 122 11.07 -14.30 4.20
CA LEU A 122 12.01 -15.31 4.70
C LEU A 122 13.09 -15.64 3.67
N SER A 123 12.69 -15.77 2.40
CA SER A 123 13.59 -16.12 1.29
C SER A 123 14.67 -15.07 1.04
N VAL A 124 14.42 -13.80 1.38
CA VAL A 124 15.46 -12.75 1.30
C VAL A 124 16.68 -13.09 2.13
N GLY A 125 16.49 -13.66 3.33
CA GLY A 125 17.59 -14.06 4.20
C GLY A 125 18.46 -15.20 3.65
N PHE A 126 18.03 -15.89 2.58
CA PHE A 126 18.81 -16.95 1.95
C PHE A 126 20.00 -16.42 1.16
N PHE A 127 19.89 -15.22 0.60
CA PHE A 127 20.91 -14.64 -0.29
C PHE A 127 21.37 -13.23 0.12
N VAL A 128 20.69 -12.59 1.08
CA VAL A 128 21.12 -11.30 1.66
C VAL A 128 21.76 -11.53 3.03
N ASP A 129 22.93 -10.94 3.21
CA ASP A 129 23.54 -10.68 4.52
C ASP A 129 23.21 -9.24 4.93
N TYR A 130 22.30 -9.07 5.88
CA TYR A 130 21.85 -7.75 6.32
C TYR A 130 22.97 -6.91 6.93
N SER A 131 24.04 -7.52 7.46
CA SER A 131 25.16 -6.78 8.05
C SER A 131 25.87 -5.87 7.02
N GLN A 132 25.89 -6.31 5.75
CA GLN A 132 26.47 -5.56 4.64
C GLN A 132 25.59 -4.40 4.18
N TRP A 133 24.29 -4.46 4.45
CA TRP A 133 23.33 -3.45 4.04
C TRP A 133 23.19 -2.31 5.07
N ILE A 134 23.50 -2.57 6.34
CA ILE A 134 23.40 -1.57 7.41
C ILE A 134 24.14 -0.25 7.07
N PRO A 135 25.39 -0.24 6.56
CA PRO A 135 26.06 0.99 6.18
C PRO A 135 25.30 1.80 5.13
N ALA A 136 24.83 1.14 4.05
CA ALA A 136 24.09 1.77 2.96
C ALA A 136 22.70 2.30 3.40
N ILE A 137 22.08 1.64 4.38
CA ILE A 137 20.84 2.12 5.00
C ILE A 137 21.13 3.37 5.84
N LYS A 138 22.22 3.37 6.60
CA LYS A 138 22.61 4.49 7.48
C LYS A 138 23.01 5.75 6.72
N ASP A 139 23.72 5.60 5.59
CA ASP A 139 24.13 6.72 4.74
C ASP A 139 23.03 7.19 3.77
N GLY A 140 21.94 6.43 3.64
CA GLY A 140 20.76 6.77 2.84
C GLY A 140 20.86 6.40 1.35
N SER A 141 21.97 5.80 0.90
CA SER A 141 22.11 5.26 -0.46
C SER A 141 21.11 4.14 -0.74
N MET A 142 20.78 3.36 0.29
CA MET A 142 19.70 2.38 0.28
C MET A 142 18.46 2.94 1.01
N ASN A 143 17.37 3.13 0.28
CA ASN A 143 16.11 3.66 0.79
C ASN A 143 14.91 2.91 0.20
N LEU A 144 13.69 3.25 0.64
CA LEU A 144 12.46 2.56 0.22
C LEU A 144 12.26 2.52 -1.30
N GLY A 145 12.83 3.47 -2.05
CA GLY A 145 12.76 3.49 -3.52
C GLY A 145 13.83 2.63 -4.20
N THR A 146 15.00 2.43 -3.59
CA THR A 146 16.14 1.71 -4.20
C THR A 146 16.26 0.25 -3.76
N VAL A 147 15.79 -0.08 -2.55
CA VAL A 147 15.87 -1.42 -1.96
C VAL A 147 15.40 -2.55 -2.90
N PRO A 148 14.24 -2.45 -3.60
CA PRO A 148 13.79 -3.54 -4.47
C PRO A 148 14.79 -3.86 -5.60
N TYR A 149 15.45 -2.84 -6.15
CA TYR A 149 16.43 -3.01 -7.23
C TYR A 149 17.71 -3.65 -6.72
N MET A 150 18.22 -3.16 -5.59
CA MET A 150 19.42 -3.70 -4.95
C MET A 150 19.20 -5.14 -4.48
N LEU A 151 18.00 -5.45 -3.98
CA LEU A 151 17.62 -6.80 -3.57
C LEU A 151 17.73 -7.80 -4.71
N LEU A 152 17.11 -7.51 -5.86
CA LEU A 152 17.14 -8.42 -6.98
C LEU A 152 18.52 -8.44 -7.66
N GLN A 153 19.25 -7.33 -7.62
CA GLN A 153 20.65 -7.32 -8.03
C GLN A 153 21.48 -8.31 -7.21
N ASN A 154 21.41 -8.23 -5.88
CA ASN A 154 22.09 -9.16 -4.99
C ASN A 154 21.64 -10.62 -5.21
N LEU A 155 20.37 -10.85 -5.52
CA LEU A 155 19.90 -12.19 -5.89
C LEU A 155 20.61 -12.70 -7.15
N GLY A 156 20.73 -11.87 -8.19
CA GLY A 156 21.42 -12.23 -9.43
C GLY A 156 22.92 -12.46 -9.22
N GLU A 157 23.58 -11.64 -8.40
CA GLU A 157 24.98 -11.82 -8.01
C GLU A 157 25.17 -13.14 -7.24
N ALA A 158 24.30 -13.43 -6.26
CA ALA A 158 24.33 -14.65 -5.48
C ALA A 158 24.13 -15.90 -6.36
N VAL A 159 23.25 -15.83 -7.36
CA VAL A 159 23.10 -16.89 -8.36
C VAL A 159 24.38 -17.03 -9.19
N GLY A 160 24.97 -15.93 -9.63
CA GLY A 160 26.20 -15.97 -10.42
C GLY A 160 27.33 -16.66 -9.65
N HIS A 161 27.50 -16.32 -8.38
CA HIS A 161 28.47 -16.99 -7.50
C HIS A 161 28.13 -18.45 -7.25
N ALA A 162 26.86 -18.78 -7.00
CA ALA A 162 26.39 -20.15 -6.83
C ALA A 162 26.66 -21.02 -8.09
N LEU A 163 26.58 -20.43 -9.28
CA LEU A 163 26.88 -21.10 -10.55
C LEU A 163 28.38 -21.12 -10.90
N GLY A 164 29.26 -20.60 -10.03
CA GLY A 164 30.71 -20.56 -10.27
C GLY A 164 31.15 -19.54 -11.32
N LEU A 165 30.34 -18.51 -11.60
CA LEU A 165 30.75 -17.42 -12.48
C LEU A 165 31.86 -16.59 -11.83
N SER A 166 32.66 -15.91 -12.67
CA SER A 166 33.59 -14.87 -12.20
C SER A 166 32.81 -13.70 -11.57
N THR A 167 33.48 -12.88 -10.76
CA THR A 167 32.87 -11.68 -10.16
C THR A 167 32.19 -10.80 -11.22
N SER A 168 32.87 -10.53 -12.34
CA SER A 168 32.28 -9.75 -13.44
C SER A 168 31.06 -10.44 -14.06
N GLY A 169 31.02 -11.78 -14.11
CA GLY A 169 29.86 -12.53 -14.58
C GLY A 169 28.69 -12.46 -13.60
N ALA A 170 28.96 -12.52 -12.30
CA ALA A 170 27.96 -12.35 -11.25
C ALA A 170 27.38 -10.93 -11.25
N ASP A 171 28.22 -9.89 -11.38
CA ASP A 171 27.79 -8.50 -11.48
C ASP A 171 26.88 -8.26 -12.70
N MET A 172 27.24 -8.87 -13.83
CA MET A 172 26.42 -8.80 -15.04
C MET A 172 25.04 -9.44 -14.83
N LEU A 173 25.00 -10.61 -14.17
CA LEU A 173 23.75 -11.30 -13.85
C LEU A 173 22.90 -10.50 -12.85
N GLY A 174 23.52 -9.90 -11.83
CA GLY A 174 22.88 -8.94 -10.92
C GLY A 174 22.24 -7.78 -11.66
N GLY A 175 22.98 -7.16 -12.59
CA GLY A 175 22.46 -6.08 -13.42
C GLY A 175 21.28 -6.49 -14.32
N ILE A 176 21.18 -7.76 -14.74
CA ILE A 176 20.01 -8.28 -15.46
C ILE A 176 18.80 -8.37 -14.54
N PHE A 177 18.98 -8.91 -13.33
CA PHE A 177 17.91 -9.02 -12.34
C PHE A 177 17.39 -7.65 -11.90
N ALA A 178 18.29 -6.67 -11.71
CA ALA A 178 17.94 -5.28 -11.39
C ALA A 178 17.04 -4.64 -12.47
N ARG A 179 17.37 -4.86 -13.75
CA ARG A 179 16.56 -4.37 -14.88
C ARG A 179 15.22 -5.10 -14.99
N TYR A 180 15.22 -6.41 -14.75
CA TYR A 180 13.99 -7.21 -14.75
C TYR A 180 13.00 -6.71 -13.71
N ILE A 181 13.44 -6.46 -12.46
CA ILE A 181 12.52 -5.93 -11.46
C ILE A 181 12.05 -4.51 -11.80
N GLY A 182 12.91 -3.66 -12.37
CA GLY A 182 12.47 -2.33 -12.83
C GLY A 182 11.35 -2.41 -13.87
N LEU A 183 11.47 -3.30 -14.84
CA LEU A 183 10.40 -3.54 -15.82
C LEU A 183 9.15 -4.13 -15.15
N SER A 184 9.31 -5.12 -14.28
CA SER A 184 8.19 -5.75 -13.58
C SER A 184 7.42 -4.76 -12.69
N MET A 185 8.11 -3.91 -11.94
CA MET A 185 7.52 -2.85 -11.12
C MET A 185 6.79 -1.81 -11.97
N LEU A 186 7.36 -1.41 -13.11
CA LEU A 186 6.67 -0.52 -14.05
C LEU A 186 5.35 -1.13 -14.52
N LEU A 187 5.35 -2.39 -14.96
CA LEU A 187 4.15 -3.11 -15.40
C LEU A 187 3.12 -3.24 -14.26
N ALA A 188 3.58 -3.61 -13.07
CA ALA A 188 2.75 -3.76 -11.87
C ALA A 188 2.07 -2.43 -11.48
N TYR A 189 2.84 -1.34 -11.41
CA TYR A 189 2.32 -0.03 -11.07
C TYR A 189 1.40 0.56 -12.14
N MET A 190 1.59 0.23 -13.42
CA MET A 190 0.59 0.56 -14.43
C MET A 190 -0.76 -0.08 -14.11
N GLY A 191 -0.82 -1.37 -13.78
CA GLY A 191 -2.09 -2.01 -13.39
C GLY A 191 -2.73 -1.37 -12.16
N ALA A 192 -1.91 -1.05 -11.15
CA ALA A 192 -2.38 -0.35 -9.95
C ALA A 192 -2.96 1.03 -10.28
N LEU A 193 -2.26 1.85 -11.07
CA LEU A 193 -2.71 3.18 -11.48
C LEU A 193 -4.04 3.13 -12.25
N PHE A 194 -4.20 2.17 -13.17
CA PHE A 194 -5.45 2.03 -13.92
C PHE A 194 -6.63 1.63 -13.01
N THR A 195 -6.39 0.74 -12.05
CA THR A 195 -7.42 0.28 -11.09
C THR A 195 -7.81 1.41 -10.13
N LEU A 196 -6.82 2.05 -9.50
CA LEU A 196 -7.02 3.06 -8.46
C LEU A 196 -7.51 4.40 -9.02
N THR A 197 -7.31 4.68 -10.31
CA THR A 197 -7.87 5.89 -10.94
C THR A 197 -9.40 5.82 -11.04
N TYR A 198 -9.96 4.62 -11.20
CA TYR A 198 -11.38 4.41 -11.44
C TYR A 198 -12.15 3.96 -10.21
N SER A 199 -11.67 2.88 -9.58
CA SER A 199 -12.52 2.10 -8.70
C SER A 199 -12.96 2.86 -7.43
N PRO A 200 -12.07 3.56 -6.71
CA PRO A 200 -12.46 4.31 -5.52
C PRO A 200 -13.52 5.39 -5.81
N ILE A 201 -13.37 6.14 -6.92
CA ILE A 201 -14.35 7.16 -7.31
C ILE A 201 -15.70 6.53 -7.63
N LYS A 202 -15.69 5.44 -8.42
CA LYS A 202 -16.95 4.76 -8.77
C LYS A 202 -17.65 4.27 -7.52
N GLN A 203 -16.94 3.57 -6.63
CA GLN A 203 -17.50 3.08 -5.36
C GLN A 203 -18.10 4.21 -4.53
N LEU A 204 -17.41 5.34 -4.44
CA LEU A 204 -17.85 6.50 -3.67
C LEU A 204 -19.14 7.10 -4.27
N ILE A 205 -19.22 7.23 -5.59
CA ILE A 205 -20.39 7.78 -6.29
C ILE A 205 -21.57 6.82 -6.22
N THR A 206 -21.39 5.53 -6.51
CA THR A 206 -22.48 4.54 -6.54
C THR A 206 -22.93 4.14 -5.13
N GLY A 207 -22.04 4.24 -4.14
CA GLY A 207 -22.32 3.93 -2.74
C GLY A 207 -23.01 5.06 -1.97
N THR A 208 -23.25 6.21 -2.58
CA THR A 208 -23.89 7.37 -1.94
C THR A 208 -25.10 7.87 -2.73
N PRO A 209 -26.07 8.54 -2.09
CA PRO A 209 -27.25 9.05 -2.79
C PRO A 209 -26.87 10.03 -3.91
N GLU A 210 -27.46 9.90 -5.10
CA GLU A 210 -27.13 10.75 -6.26
C GLU A 210 -27.24 12.25 -5.92
N LYS A 211 -28.29 12.64 -5.19
CA LYS A 211 -28.55 14.03 -4.76
C LYS A 211 -27.48 14.60 -3.81
N LEU A 212 -26.59 13.78 -3.25
CA LEU A 212 -25.44 14.23 -2.46
C LEU A 212 -24.43 14.97 -3.33
N TRP A 213 -24.28 14.55 -4.59
CA TRP A 213 -23.24 15.05 -5.47
C TRP A 213 -23.67 16.31 -6.22
N PRO A 214 -22.81 17.35 -6.27
CA PRO A 214 -23.12 18.55 -7.02
C PRO A 214 -22.89 18.34 -8.52
N GLY A 215 -23.92 18.64 -9.33
CA GLY A 215 -23.83 18.74 -10.78
C GLY A 215 -23.44 17.42 -11.47
N LYS A 216 -22.37 17.44 -12.26
CA LYS A 216 -21.89 16.28 -13.03
C LYS A 216 -20.95 15.35 -12.25
N LEU A 217 -20.58 15.70 -11.01
CA LEU A 217 -19.61 14.91 -10.22
C LEU A 217 -20.12 13.52 -9.85
N GLY A 218 -21.42 13.36 -9.61
CA GLY A 218 -22.03 12.06 -9.29
C GLY A 218 -22.56 11.30 -10.49
N LYS A 219 -22.33 11.78 -11.73
CA LYS A 219 -22.91 11.18 -12.93
C LYS A 219 -21.98 10.15 -13.55
N LEU A 220 -22.53 8.99 -13.87
CA LEU A 220 -21.92 8.01 -14.74
C LEU A 220 -22.26 8.34 -16.20
N ASP A 221 -21.36 7.99 -17.11
CA ASP A 221 -21.62 8.06 -18.55
C ASP A 221 -22.28 6.78 -19.08
N GLU A 222 -22.42 6.68 -20.41
CA GLU A 222 -23.00 5.52 -21.10
C GLU A 222 -22.20 4.22 -20.89
N GLU A 223 -20.90 4.32 -20.60
CA GLU A 223 -20.02 3.20 -20.30
C GLU A 223 -20.00 2.83 -18.81
N GLY A 224 -20.81 3.50 -17.97
CA GLY A 224 -20.86 3.30 -16.52
C GLY A 224 -19.63 3.87 -15.78
N MET A 225 -18.94 4.84 -16.39
CA MET A 225 -17.72 5.46 -15.91
C MET A 225 -17.97 6.87 -15.36
N PRO A 226 -17.44 7.22 -14.17
CA PRO A 226 -17.53 8.58 -13.63
C PRO A 226 -16.50 9.53 -14.29
N LYS A 227 -16.56 9.69 -15.62
CA LYS A 227 -15.55 10.41 -16.43
C LYS A 227 -15.22 11.80 -15.88
N PHE A 228 -16.24 12.60 -15.55
CA PHE A 228 -16.03 13.96 -15.05
C PHE A 228 -15.29 13.99 -13.71
N ALA A 229 -15.70 13.15 -12.75
CA ALA A 229 -15.05 13.05 -11.45
C ALA A 229 -13.60 12.54 -11.57
N MET A 230 -13.33 11.60 -12.49
CA MET A 230 -11.97 11.13 -12.77
C MET A 230 -11.05 12.25 -13.25
N TRP A 231 -11.51 13.14 -14.14
CA TRP A 231 -10.71 14.29 -14.60
C TRP A 231 -10.47 15.32 -13.49
N ILE A 232 -11.44 15.52 -12.60
CA ILE A 232 -11.25 16.35 -11.40
C ILE A 232 -10.23 15.72 -10.45
N GLN A 233 -10.31 14.40 -10.20
CA GLN A 233 -9.28 13.69 -9.43
C GLN A 233 -7.90 13.85 -10.07
N PHE A 234 -7.78 13.72 -11.39
CA PHE A 234 -6.51 13.95 -12.08
C PHE A 234 -5.94 15.35 -11.78
N ALA A 235 -6.77 16.40 -11.86
CA ALA A 235 -6.33 17.76 -11.58
C ALA A 235 -5.85 17.91 -10.13
N ILE A 236 -6.62 17.37 -9.16
CA ILE A 236 -6.27 17.40 -7.74
C ILE A 236 -4.97 16.64 -7.46
N VAL A 237 -4.84 15.40 -7.96
CA VAL A 237 -3.64 14.58 -7.78
C VAL A 237 -2.42 15.25 -8.41
N THR A 238 -2.56 15.81 -9.60
CA THR A 238 -1.46 16.54 -10.26
C THR A 238 -1.03 17.75 -9.44
N LEU A 239 -1.98 18.52 -8.90
CA LEU A 239 -1.67 19.63 -8.02
C LEU A 239 -0.94 19.16 -6.76
N ILE A 240 -1.40 18.08 -6.10
CA ILE A 240 -0.73 17.52 -4.92
C ILE A 240 0.70 17.09 -5.24
N ILE A 241 0.93 16.41 -6.37
CA ILE A 241 2.27 15.97 -6.78
C ILE A 241 3.17 17.19 -7.01
N VAL A 242 2.70 18.21 -7.75
CA VAL A 242 3.48 19.42 -8.03
C VAL A 242 3.79 20.17 -6.73
N LEU A 243 2.82 20.33 -5.83
CA LEU A 243 3.05 20.99 -4.55
C LEU A 243 4.09 20.24 -3.71
N ASN A 244 3.99 18.92 -3.58
CA ASN A 244 4.98 18.13 -2.83
C ASN A 244 6.36 18.18 -3.48
N PHE A 245 6.44 18.21 -4.81
CA PHE A 245 7.71 18.36 -5.52
C PHE A 245 8.36 19.72 -5.24
N LEU A 246 7.57 20.80 -5.22
CA LEU A 246 8.06 22.15 -4.95
C LEU A 246 8.41 22.40 -3.48
N THR A 247 7.79 21.70 -2.53
CA THR A 247 7.99 21.91 -1.09
C THR A 247 8.96 20.93 -0.43
N SER A 248 9.36 19.85 -1.11
CA SER A 248 10.26 18.86 -0.52
C SER A 248 11.69 19.39 -0.40
N GLN A 249 12.11 19.70 0.83
CA GLN A 249 13.44 20.24 1.14
C GLN A 249 14.50 19.17 1.45
N GLY A 250 14.11 17.89 1.54
CA GLY A 250 14.96 16.79 2.04
C GLY A 250 15.47 15.81 0.97
N GLY A 251 15.34 16.15 -0.31
CA GLY A 251 15.72 15.27 -1.43
C GLY A 251 14.79 14.06 -1.61
N ALA A 252 15.19 13.12 -2.49
CA ALA A 252 14.32 12.01 -2.93
C ALA A 252 13.90 11.06 -1.80
N SER A 253 14.77 10.78 -0.83
CA SER A 253 14.47 9.86 0.27
C SER A 253 13.39 10.40 1.20
N GLN A 254 13.47 11.68 1.59
CA GLN A 254 12.44 12.32 2.41
C GLN A 254 11.13 12.48 1.65
N PHE A 255 11.20 12.83 0.36
CA PHE A 255 10.03 12.87 -0.52
C PHE A 255 9.29 11.53 -0.54
N PHE A 256 10.01 10.42 -0.75
CA PHE A 256 9.41 9.09 -0.80
C PHE A 256 8.80 8.68 0.55
N LEU A 257 9.49 8.97 1.64
CA LEU A 257 9.04 8.68 3.00
C LEU A 257 7.75 9.44 3.34
N ILE A 258 7.68 10.74 3.04
CA ILE A 258 6.47 11.56 3.22
C ILE A 258 5.31 10.98 2.41
N LEU A 259 5.51 10.71 1.11
CA LEU A 259 4.46 10.14 0.26
C LEU A 259 3.98 8.78 0.76
N THR A 260 4.91 7.94 1.23
CA THR A 260 4.57 6.62 1.78
C THR A 260 3.72 6.76 3.04
N TYR A 261 4.10 7.64 3.97
CA TYR A 261 3.29 7.87 5.17
C TYR A 261 1.92 8.48 4.86
N MET A 262 1.84 9.43 3.93
CA MET A 262 0.57 9.98 3.46
C MET A 262 -0.33 8.88 2.88
N ALA A 263 0.22 8.02 2.02
CA ALA A 263 -0.52 6.91 1.41
C ALA A 263 -0.98 5.90 2.48
N ASN A 264 -0.11 5.53 3.41
CA ASN A 264 -0.43 4.61 4.50
C ASN A 264 -1.62 5.10 5.33
N VAL A 265 -1.59 6.35 5.80
CA VAL A 265 -2.67 6.91 6.63
C VAL A 265 -3.95 7.07 5.82
N SER A 266 -3.87 7.69 4.64
CA SER A 266 -5.06 7.94 3.81
C SER A 266 -5.75 6.68 3.31
N MET A 267 -5.01 5.60 3.06
CA MET A 267 -5.54 4.32 2.60
C MET A 267 -6.15 3.49 3.74
N THR A 268 -5.56 3.53 4.94
CA THR A 268 -5.98 2.66 6.05
C THR A 268 -7.06 3.29 6.93
N LEU A 269 -7.13 4.63 7.03
CA LEU A 269 -8.17 5.31 7.80
C LEU A 269 -9.61 4.95 7.35
N PRO A 270 -9.93 4.83 6.04
CA PRO A 270 -11.20 4.30 5.56
C PRO A 270 -11.62 2.97 6.17
N TYR A 271 -10.68 2.06 6.49
CA TYR A 271 -11.01 0.77 7.07
C TYR A 271 -11.66 0.86 8.45
N LEU A 272 -11.29 1.86 9.25
CA LEU A 272 -11.95 2.10 10.54
C LEU A 272 -13.43 2.39 10.32
N PHE A 273 -13.76 3.25 9.35
CA PHE A 273 -15.14 3.57 9.02
C PHE A 273 -15.90 2.38 8.44
N ILE A 274 -15.28 1.61 7.54
CA ILE A 274 -15.89 0.42 6.93
C ILE A 274 -16.21 -0.63 8.00
N VAL A 275 -15.27 -0.89 8.92
CA VAL A 275 -15.43 -1.90 9.97
C VAL A 275 -16.46 -1.48 11.01
N ILE A 276 -16.49 -0.19 11.38
CA ILE A 276 -17.55 0.37 12.23
C ILE A 276 -18.92 0.25 11.53
N ALA A 277 -19.02 0.64 10.26
CA ALA A 277 -20.24 0.54 9.49
C ALA A 277 -20.72 -0.91 9.38
N PHE A 278 -19.80 -1.86 9.12
CA PHE A 278 -20.09 -3.29 9.12
C PHE A 278 -20.63 -3.78 10.47
N TRP A 279 -20.05 -3.31 11.58
CA TRP A 279 -20.51 -3.67 12.92
C TRP A 279 -21.96 -3.26 13.18
N TYR A 280 -22.33 -2.02 12.83
CA TYR A 280 -23.71 -1.54 12.93
C TYR A 280 -24.65 -2.21 11.93
N PHE A 281 -24.20 -2.42 10.69
CA PHE A 281 -24.94 -3.16 9.67
C PHE A 281 -25.29 -4.57 10.13
N LYS A 282 -24.35 -5.27 10.76
CA LYS A 282 -24.56 -6.62 11.29
C LYS A 282 -25.58 -6.65 12.43
N LYS A 283 -25.52 -5.67 13.34
CA LYS A 283 -26.47 -5.53 14.45
C LYS A 283 -27.87 -5.18 13.99
N ASN A 284 -28.01 -4.40 12.92
CA ASN A 284 -29.30 -3.97 12.41
C ASN A 284 -30.07 -5.15 11.78
N LYS A 285 -31.14 -5.61 12.43
CA LYS A 285 -31.98 -6.73 11.94
C LYS A 285 -32.97 -6.32 10.86
N ASN A 286 -33.19 -5.03 10.64
CA ASN A 286 -34.18 -4.51 9.68
C ASN A 286 -33.66 -4.48 8.24
N ILE A 287 -32.36 -4.68 8.03
CA ILE A 287 -31.75 -4.71 6.70
C ILE A 287 -31.62 -6.18 6.26
N VAL A 288 -32.24 -6.52 5.12
CA VAL A 288 -32.07 -7.81 4.45
C VAL A 288 -30.60 -7.95 4.05
N LYS A 289 -29.99 -9.09 4.38
CA LYS A 289 -28.58 -9.39 4.11
C LYS A 289 -28.54 -10.53 3.09
N PRO A 290 -28.36 -10.24 1.79
CA PRO A 290 -28.36 -11.27 0.75
C PRO A 290 -27.23 -12.28 0.95
N ILE A 291 -26.08 -11.80 1.45
CA ILE A 291 -24.89 -12.60 1.73
C ILE A 291 -24.46 -12.36 3.17
N GLU A 292 -24.29 -13.44 3.92
CA GLU A 292 -23.79 -13.39 5.29
C GLU A 292 -22.64 -14.39 5.48
N PHE A 293 -21.41 -13.90 5.37
CA PHE A 293 -20.21 -14.71 5.57
C PHE A 293 -19.95 -15.00 7.06
N PHE A 294 -19.96 -13.95 7.90
CA PHE A 294 -19.77 -14.08 9.34
C PHE A 294 -21.10 -14.31 10.06
N LYS A 295 -21.34 -15.55 10.50
CA LYS A 295 -22.59 -15.94 11.18
C LYS A 295 -22.57 -15.67 12.69
N SER A 296 -21.41 -15.79 13.34
CA SER A 296 -21.28 -15.63 14.79
C SER A 296 -21.11 -14.16 15.20
N ASN A 297 -21.99 -13.67 16.07
CA ASN A 297 -21.88 -12.31 16.64
C ASN A 297 -20.61 -12.13 17.48
N PHE A 298 -20.16 -13.18 18.16
CA PHE A 298 -18.91 -13.15 18.92
C PHE A 298 -17.71 -12.92 17.98
N VAL A 299 -17.63 -13.69 16.89
CA VAL A 299 -16.57 -13.55 15.88
C VAL A 299 -16.60 -12.17 15.24
N VAL A 300 -17.78 -11.65 14.89
CA VAL A 300 -17.89 -10.29 14.34
C VAL A 300 -17.40 -9.26 15.35
N ASN A 301 -17.88 -9.28 16.59
CA ASN A 301 -17.45 -8.31 17.60
C ASN A 301 -15.94 -8.38 17.85
N PHE A 302 -15.38 -9.58 17.99
CA PHE A 302 -13.95 -9.78 18.22
C PHE A 302 -13.12 -9.26 17.04
N LEU A 303 -13.44 -9.65 15.80
CA LEU A 303 -12.71 -9.20 14.61
C LEU A 303 -12.85 -7.69 14.38
N THR A 304 -14.04 -7.12 14.60
CA THR A 304 -14.25 -5.67 14.54
C THR A 304 -13.34 -4.96 15.53
N ILE A 305 -13.35 -5.36 16.81
CA ILE A 305 -12.51 -4.73 17.84
C ILE A 305 -11.02 -4.89 17.49
N LEU A 306 -10.61 -6.09 17.07
CA LEU A 306 -9.23 -6.36 16.66
C LEU A 306 -8.78 -5.42 15.55
N VAL A 307 -9.57 -5.28 14.48
CA VAL A 307 -9.23 -4.38 13.38
C VAL A 307 -9.20 -2.91 13.82
N LEU A 308 -10.14 -2.48 14.68
CA LEU A 308 -10.13 -1.11 15.20
C LEU A 308 -8.89 -0.81 16.04
N VAL A 309 -8.48 -1.75 16.90
CA VAL A 309 -7.27 -1.59 17.72
C VAL A 309 -6.02 -1.60 16.85
N VAL A 310 -5.90 -2.57 15.94
CA VAL A 310 -4.70 -2.72 15.09
C VAL A 310 -4.58 -1.55 14.11
N VAL A 311 -5.61 -1.25 13.33
CA VAL A 311 -5.58 -0.18 12.33
C VAL A 311 -5.58 1.20 13.00
N GLY A 312 -6.33 1.37 14.09
CA GLY A 312 -6.37 2.62 14.84
C GLY A 312 -5.04 2.91 15.52
N GLY A 313 -4.46 1.92 16.20
CA GLY A 313 -3.14 2.00 16.80
C GLY A 313 -2.05 2.27 15.76
N ALA A 314 -2.04 1.51 14.66
CA ALA A 314 -1.17 1.73 13.52
C ALA A 314 -1.19 3.20 13.06
N ASN A 315 -2.36 3.72 12.69
CA ASN A 315 -2.50 5.11 12.24
C ASN A 315 -2.03 6.11 13.29
N PHE A 316 -2.40 5.91 14.55
CA PHE A 316 -1.96 6.76 15.66
C PHE A 316 -0.44 6.82 15.76
N PHE A 317 0.24 5.67 15.79
CA PHE A 317 1.69 5.63 15.89
C PHE A 317 2.39 6.19 14.65
N THR A 318 1.89 5.93 13.43
CA THR A 318 2.45 6.55 12.21
C THR A 318 2.34 8.06 12.23
N ILE A 319 1.20 8.62 12.61
CA ILE A 319 0.99 10.07 12.68
C ILE A 319 1.91 10.70 13.72
N ILE A 320 2.12 10.04 14.86
CA ILE A 320 2.94 10.54 15.97
C ILE A 320 4.44 10.29 15.76
N GLN A 321 4.83 9.33 14.91
CA GLN A 321 6.23 8.93 14.71
C GLN A 321 7.18 10.11 14.40
N PRO A 322 6.86 11.08 13.52
CA PRO A 322 7.74 12.22 13.28
C PRO A 322 8.00 13.06 14.54
N ILE A 323 7.00 13.19 15.42
CA ILE A 323 7.13 13.92 16.69
C ILE A 323 8.05 13.15 17.63
N VAL A 324 7.86 11.83 17.74
CA VAL A 324 8.72 10.96 18.57
C VAL A 324 10.17 11.04 18.10
N ASN A 325 10.40 10.92 16.79
CA ASN A 325 11.73 11.01 16.21
C ASN A 325 12.38 12.37 16.52
N TYR A 326 11.64 13.48 16.40
CA TYR A 326 12.15 14.81 16.70
C TYR A 326 12.51 14.99 18.18
N VAL A 327 11.66 14.53 19.11
CA VAL A 327 11.90 14.65 20.56
C VAL A 327 13.10 13.79 21.00
N GLN A 328 13.36 12.68 20.31
CA GLN A 328 14.50 11.80 20.57
C GLN A 328 15.83 12.31 20.02
N LEU A 329 15.82 13.35 19.16
CA LEU A 329 17.06 13.95 18.67
C LEU A 329 17.84 14.60 19.83
N PRO A 330 19.18 14.50 19.84
CA PRO A 330 20.03 15.29 20.73
C PRO A 330 19.68 16.78 20.62
N ALA A 331 19.75 17.52 21.73
CA ALA A 331 19.34 18.94 21.75
C ALA A 331 20.10 19.80 20.71
N VAL A 332 21.31 19.41 20.34
CA VAL A 332 22.14 20.08 19.31
C VAL A 332 21.54 19.91 17.90
N ASP A 333 20.84 18.80 17.66
CA ASP A 333 20.26 18.45 16.35
C ASP A 333 18.79 18.90 16.20
N GLN A 334 18.17 19.41 17.28
CA GLN A 334 16.83 20.01 17.29
C GLN A 334 16.82 21.42 16.64
N THR A 335 17.23 21.46 15.39
CA THR A 335 17.30 22.69 14.60
C THR A 335 15.94 23.12 14.07
N GLY A 336 15.80 24.40 13.66
CA GLY A 336 14.59 24.87 12.98
C GLY A 336 14.26 24.10 11.69
N LYS A 337 15.29 23.53 11.04
CA LYS A 337 15.11 22.63 9.89
C LYS A 337 14.47 21.32 10.30
N ALA A 338 14.98 20.66 11.34
CA ALA A 338 14.40 19.42 11.88
C ALA A 338 12.95 19.63 12.34
N LEU A 339 12.64 20.78 12.94
CA LEU A 339 11.27 21.14 13.32
C LEU A 339 10.37 21.28 12.10
N SER A 340 10.84 21.96 11.05
CA SER A 340 10.08 22.13 9.80
C SER A 340 9.82 20.80 9.09
N GLU A 341 10.80 19.89 9.07
CA GLU A 341 10.65 18.55 8.49
C GLU A 341 9.64 17.70 9.26
N MET A 342 9.70 17.74 10.60
CA MET A 342 8.72 17.08 11.47
C MET A 342 7.30 17.61 11.21
N LEU A 343 7.13 18.93 11.21
CA LEU A 343 5.82 19.57 10.96
C LEU A 343 5.29 19.24 9.57
N THR A 344 6.14 19.27 8.54
CA THR A 344 5.76 18.93 7.16
C THR A 344 5.28 17.48 7.09
N SER A 345 6.01 16.55 7.70
CA SER A 345 5.63 15.13 7.76
C SER A 345 4.31 14.94 8.51
N PHE A 346 4.15 15.55 9.68
CA PHE A 346 2.92 15.47 10.47
C PHE A 346 1.70 16.03 9.73
N ILE A 347 1.80 17.25 9.22
CA ILE A 347 0.71 17.96 8.54
C ILE A 347 0.31 17.23 7.25
N SER A 348 1.29 16.72 6.50
CA SER A 348 1.01 16.03 5.23
C SER A 348 0.17 14.76 5.42
N MET A 349 0.37 14.01 6.51
CA MET A 349 -0.41 12.81 6.83
C MET A 349 -1.87 13.10 7.18
N ILE A 350 -2.12 14.17 7.95
CA ILE A 350 -3.47 14.49 8.44
C ILE A 350 -4.23 15.47 7.53
N GLY A 351 -3.51 16.24 6.71
CA GLY A 351 -4.07 17.32 5.91
C GLY A 351 -5.12 16.84 4.92
N GLY A 352 -4.84 15.77 4.18
CA GLY A 352 -5.79 15.16 3.25
C GLY A 352 -7.10 14.73 3.94
N PRO A 353 -7.05 13.80 4.92
CA PRO A 353 -8.23 13.37 5.66
C PRO A 353 -9.05 14.51 6.26
N LEU A 354 -8.40 15.53 6.84
CA LEU A 354 -9.09 16.69 7.43
C LEU A 354 -9.80 17.54 6.36
N ILE A 355 -9.10 17.91 5.29
CA ILE A 355 -9.66 18.74 4.21
C ILE A 355 -10.86 18.03 3.57
N PHE A 356 -10.69 16.77 3.17
CA PHE A 356 -11.78 16.01 2.54
C PHE A 356 -12.91 15.68 3.52
N GLY A 357 -12.61 15.50 4.80
CA GLY A 357 -13.63 15.35 5.86
C GLY A 357 -14.50 16.60 6.01
N VAL A 358 -13.90 17.80 5.98
CA VAL A 358 -14.63 19.07 6.01
C VAL A 358 -15.49 19.23 4.76
N VAL A 359 -14.96 18.94 3.57
CA VAL A 359 -15.71 18.96 2.31
C VAL A 359 -16.92 18.01 2.38
N ALA A 360 -16.70 16.78 2.83
CA ALA A 360 -17.76 15.78 2.99
C ALA A 360 -18.82 16.23 4.00
N TYR A 361 -18.43 16.85 5.11
CA TYR A 361 -19.36 17.41 6.10
C TYR A 361 -20.28 18.48 5.48
N PHE A 362 -19.71 19.42 4.72
CA PHE A 362 -20.52 20.45 4.04
C PHE A 362 -21.42 19.87 2.96
N MET A 363 -20.94 18.90 2.18
CA MET A 363 -21.77 18.18 1.20
C MET A 363 -22.96 17.49 1.88
N MET A 364 -22.72 16.77 2.98
CA MET A 364 -23.76 16.06 3.73
C MET A 364 -24.75 17.02 4.40
N ARG A 365 -24.27 18.14 4.98
CA ARG A 365 -25.12 19.18 5.54
C ARG A 365 -26.04 19.80 4.50
N ASN A 366 -25.51 20.09 3.31
CA ASN A 366 -26.29 20.63 2.20
C ASN A 366 -27.32 19.62 1.68
N TYR A 367 -26.94 18.34 1.60
CA TYR A 367 -27.84 17.26 1.22
C TYR A 367 -29.00 17.11 2.22
N ARG A 368 -28.73 17.10 3.52
CA ARG A 368 -29.78 17.02 4.56
C ARG A 368 -30.73 18.22 4.49
N LYS A 369 -30.17 19.43 4.39
CA LYS A 369 -30.97 20.67 4.27
C LYS A 369 -31.89 20.67 3.04
N LYS A 370 -31.42 20.13 1.90
CA LYS A 370 -32.23 20.05 0.67
C LYS A 370 -33.31 18.96 0.70
N ASN A 371 -33.16 17.95 1.56
CA ASN A 371 -34.07 16.81 1.62
C ASN A 371 -34.86 16.71 2.94
N ASN A 372 -34.80 17.73 3.80
CA ASN A 372 -35.48 17.77 5.10
C ASN A 372 -35.19 16.55 6.00
N LEU A 373 -33.93 16.10 6.03
CA LEU A 373 -33.44 14.96 6.83
C LEU A 373 -32.70 15.38 8.11
#